data_AF-A0A9P7Q295-F1
#
_entry.id   AF-A0A9P7Q295-F1
#
_cell.length_a   1.000
_cell.length_b   1.000
_cell.length_c   1.000
_cell.angle_alpha   90.00
_cell.angle_beta   90.00
_cell.angle_gamma   90.00
#
_symmetry.space_group_name_H-M   'P 1'
#
loop_
_entity.id
_entity.type
_entity.pdbx_description
1 polymer ?
#
loop_
_entity_poly.entity_id
_entity_poly.type
_entity_poly.pdbx_seq_one_letter_code
_entity_poly.pdbx_strand_id
1 'polypeptide(L)'
;MAVASPSPRKPRRKVRDGGNGSDTLIRTRSDALVRAPSFPLAAFLWPARTSLTQWEVLPAILMVAGLFRWAAGLWGYSGFQRPPMFGDYEAQRHWMEITTQLPISQWYFHDLQWWGLDYPPLTAYHSWVMGKIGGRIEPAWFALFSSRGSDDPTLKIFMRATVLVSEYIIYVPAVVVFARRYSRLSGVSTWTSSVALVAILMQPATMLIDHVHFQYNTVMLGLVLASINSMLAERYKWAAVFFVAALGFKQMALYYAFSVFAYLLGKCFWPRLDLVRLIGIGLVTLASFAALVLPLILGTLYDRYRGVDSRADIDGPPSPLPLFAFVSDYLDTRSCAYAIVEQMIQMVHRVFPFARGLFEDKVANFWCALNVVVKLRKYPADLLPKAALGATLLAVLPPNIVLFFKPEKKLLPLAFATTAWGFFLFSYQVHEKSVLLPLMPMTLLLAGKQGLHGDTRSWVGFANLLGAWTMFPLLSRVDLAMPYTVLTLLWAYLVGLPPTCWTAPFSEAGSVPKQWATALIQGAFYVFMLLWHGVHAFVAPPLGKPDLWVVANVGVGCAGFMLCYLWCFSKMLVESGLIGGARLSKTKTQ
;
A
#
# COMPACT_ATOMS: atom_id res chain seq x y z
N MET A 1 16.72 28.55 -70.38
CA MET A 1 16.75 28.95 -68.95
C MET A 1 16.76 27.69 -68.09
N ALA A 2 17.65 27.66 -67.09
CA ALA A 2 18.03 26.50 -66.27
C ALA A 2 16.92 26.00 -65.32
N VAL A 3 16.67 24.68 -65.21
CA VAL A 3 17.07 23.69 -64.17
C VAL A 3 16.42 23.85 -62.78
N ALA A 4 15.74 22.77 -62.30
CA ALA A 4 15.95 22.18 -60.96
C ALA A 4 15.39 20.75 -60.87
N SER A 5 16.18 19.85 -60.28
CA SER A 5 16.07 18.39 -60.22
C SER A 5 15.31 17.86 -58.97
N PRO A 6 14.75 16.64 -58.98
CA PRO A 6 14.41 15.90 -57.76
C PRO A 6 15.53 14.93 -57.33
N SER A 7 15.77 14.81 -56.03
CA SER A 7 16.78 13.91 -55.42
C SER A 7 16.17 12.56 -54.95
N PRO A 8 16.99 11.51 -54.73
CA PRO A 8 16.65 10.16 -55.21
C PRO A 8 16.22 9.15 -54.13
N ARG A 9 15.32 8.24 -54.53
CA ARG A 9 15.12 6.93 -53.88
C ARG A 9 16.28 6.00 -54.25
N LYS A 10 16.95 5.38 -53.27
CA LYS A 10 17.93 4.30 -53.51
C LYS A 10 17.26 2.92 -53.57
N PRO A 11 17.75 1.99 -54.42
CA PRO A 11 17.06 0.75 -54.76
C PRO A 11 17.53 -0.49 -53.97
N ARG A 12 16.62 -1.46 -53.91
CA ARG A 12 16.72 -2.80 -53.33
C ARG A 12 17.85 -3.62 -53.98
N ARG A 13 18.81 -4.11 -53.19
CA ARG A 13 19.94 -4.93 -53.68
C ARG A 13 19.60 -6.43 -53.60
N LYS A 14 19.76 -7.11 -54.75
CA LYS A 14 19.58 -8.56 -54.97
C LYS A 14 20.65 -9.39 -54.24
N VAL A 15 20.22 -10.59 -53.83
CA VAL A 15 21.02 -11.71 -53.31
C VAL A 15 21.97 -12.23 -54.39
N ARG A 16 23.20 -12.61 -53.98
CA ARG A 16 24.17 -13.33 -54.81
C ARG A 16 24.57 -14.59 -54.04
N ASP A 17 24.21 -15.74 -54.59
CA ASP A 17 24.68 -17.06 -54.16
C ASP A 17 26.02 -17.40 -54.84
N GLY A 18 26.85 -18.16 -54.12
CA GLY A 18 27.96 -18.92 -54.68
C GLY A 18 29.22 -18.97 -53.79
N GLY A 19 29.50 -20.15 -53.22
CA GLY A 19 30.85 -20.52 -52.78
C GLY A 19 30.92 -21.45 -51.57
N ASN A 20 31.11 -22.74 -51.81
CA ASN A 20 31.31 -23.82 -50.83
C ASN A 20 32.40 -23.52 -49.78
N GLY A 21 32.03 -23.70 -48.52
CA GLY A 21 32.95 -23.85 -47.38
C GLY A 21 32.21 -24.64 -46.30
N SER A 22 32.71 -25.83 -46.01
CA SER A 22 32.19 -26.74 -45.00
C SER A 22 32.34 -26.15 -43.61
N ASP A 23 31.36 -25.36 -43.18
CA ASP A 23 31.19 -24.99 -41.78
C ASP A 23 29.93 -25.65 -41.24
N THR A 24 30.17 -26.63 -40.39
CA THR A 24 29.19 -27.27 -39.53
C THR A 24 28.50 -26.19 -38.70
N LEU A 25 27.39 -25.66 -39.23
CA LEU A 25 26.45 -24.85 -38.47
C LEU A 25 25.93 -25.72 -37.33
N ILE A 26 26.59 -25.64 -36.17
CA ILE A 26 25.99 -25.87 -34.87
C ILE A 26 24.94 -24.76 -34.70
N ARG A 27 23.84 -24.95 -35.41
CA ARG A 27 22.58 -24.29 -35.16
C ARG A 27 22.15 -24.80 -33.80
N THR A 28 22.39 -24.01 -32.76
CA THR A 28 21.89 -24.21 -31.40
C THR A 28 20.37 -24.28 -31.41
N ARG A 29 19.84 -25.45 -31.79
CA ARG A 29 18.44 -25.87 -31.68
C ARG A 29 18.10 -26.20 -30.21
N SER A 30 18.44 -25.33 -29.28
CA SER A 30 18.04 -25.46 -27.86
C SER A 30 17.04 -24.40 -27.41
N ASP A 31 16.77 -23.36 -28.20
CA ASP A 31 15.81 -22.29 -27.82
C ASP A 31 14.36 -22.51 -28.30
N ALA A 32 14.06 -23.68 -28.89
CA ALA A 32 12.74 -23.98 -29.49
C ALA A 32 11.96 -25.12 -28.81
N LEU A 33 12.27 -25.47 -27.56
CA LEU A 33 11.31 -26.18 -26.72
C LEU A 33 10.38 -25.12 -26.12
N VAL A 34 9.16 -25.02 -26.67
CA VAL A 34 8.09 -24.18 -26.14
C VAL A 34 7.83 -24.59 -24.69
N ARG A 35 8.48 -23.89 -23.75
CA ARG A 35 8.32 -24.13 -22.31
C ARG A 35 6.87 -23.85 -21.97
N ALA A 36 6.13 -24.89 -21.60
CA ALA A 36 4.74 -24.77 -21.16
C ALA A 36 4.61 -23.72 -20.04
N PRO A 37 3.47 -23.01 -19.93
CA PRO A 37 3.27 -22.04 -18.87
C PRO A 37 3.47 -22.70 -17.49
N SER A 38 4.26 -22.05 -16.64
CA SER A 38 4.69 -22.65 -15.37
C SER A 38 3.65 -22.59 -14.24
N PHE A 39 2.57 -21.83 -14.41
CA PHE A 39 1.48 -21.69 -13.44
C PHE A 39 0.21 -21.07 -14.08
N PRO A 40 -0.97 -21.15 -13.43
CA PRO A 40 -2.26 -20.83 -14.05
C PRO A 40 -2.38 -19.43 -14.64
N LEU A 41 -1.91 -18.36 -13.98
CA LEU A 41 -1.99 -17.01 -14.55
C LEU A 41 -1.11 -16.85 -15.80
N ALA A 42 0.07 -17.47 -15.83
CA ALA A 42 0.91 -17.48 -17.03
C ALA A 42 0.24 -18.26 -18.18
N ALA A 43 -0.52 -19.31 -17.86
CA ALA A 43 -1.30 -20.08 -18.82
C ALA A 43 -2.50 -19.28 -19.34
N PHE A 44 -3.24 -18.62 -18.44
CA PHE A 44 -4.41 -17.81 -18.76
C PHE A 44 -4.06 -16.68 -19.74
N LEU A 45 -2.96 -15.98 -19.47
CA LEU A 45 -2.56 -14.92 -20.36
C LEU A 45 -1.94 -15.48 -21.66
N TRP A 46 -1.44 -16.72 -21.71
CA TRP A 46 -0.55 -17.25 -22.77
C TRP A 46 -0.91 -16.85 -24.21
N PRO A 47 -2.20 -16.83 -24.62
CA PRO A 47 -2.60 -16.34 -25.95
C PRO A 47 -2.13 -14.91 -26.27
N ALA A 48 -2.02 -14.05 -25.26
CA ALA A 48 -1.55 -12.67 -25.40
C ALA A 48 -0.02 -12.54 -25.60
N ARG A 49 0.75 -13.64 -25.52
CA ARG A 49 2.20 -13.64 -25.77
C ARG A 49 2.54 -13.29 -27.23
N THR A 50 1.67 -13.66 -28.15
CA THR A 50 1.82 -13.46 -29.60
C THR A 50 0.97 -12.32 -30.15
N SER A 51 0.25 -11.58 -29.29
CA SER A 51 -0.62 -10.48 -29.75
C SER A 51 0.20 -9.47 -30.57
N LEU A 52 -0.23 -9.25 -31.81
CA LEU A 52 0.40 -8.35 -32.78
C LEU A 52 0.38 -6.88 -32.32
N THR A 53 -0.44 -6.57 -31.31
CA THR A 53 -0.65 -5.24 -30.76
C THR A 53 -0.55 -5.32 -29.23
N GLN A 54 0.67 -5.18 -28.68
CA GLN A 54 0.92 -5.00 -27.24
C GLN A 54 0.06 -3.89 -26.60
N TRP A 55 -0.46 -2.98 -27.43
CA TRP A 55 -1.40 -1.93 -27.09
C TRP A 55 -2.77 -2.41 -26.62
N GLU A 56 -3.21 -3.61 -27.00
CA GLU A 56 -4.50 -4.19 -26.59
C GLU A 56 -4.43 -4.93 -25.24
N VAL A 57 -3.25 -5.48 -24.92
CA VAL A 57 -3.06 -6.30 -23.71
C VAL A 57 -3.28 -5.48 -22.44
N LEU A 58 -2.78 -4.24 -22.38
CA LEU A 58 -2.96 -3.40 -21.19
C LEU A 58 -4.44 -3.03 -20.96
N PRO A 59 -5.18 -2.45 -21.95
CA PRO A 59 -6.61 -2.20 -21.79
C PRO A 59 -7.40 -3.44 -21.36
N ALA A 60 -7.13 -4.62 -21.95
CA ALA A 60 -7.78 -5.87 -21.55
C ALA A 60 -7.51 -6.23 -20.08
N ILE A 61 -6.25 -6.13 -19.63
CA ILE A 61 -5.89 -6.33 -18.22
C ILE A 61 -6.65 -5.36 -17.32
N LEU A 62 -6.70 -4.07 -17.68
CA LEU A 62 -7.36 -3.04 -16.89
C LEU A 62 -8.88 -3.22 -16.84
N MET A 63 -9.51 -3.65 -17.93
CA MET A 63 -10.94 -3.98 -17.94
C MET A 63 -11.24 -5.17 -17.04
N VAL A 64 -10.50 -6.28 -17.20
CA VAL A 64 -10.73 -7.49 -16.39
C VAL A 64 -10.48 -7.24 -14.91
N ALA A 65 -9.37 -6.59 -14.55
CA ALA A 65 -9.06 -6.25 -13.17
C ALA A 65 -10.10 -5.28 -12.55
N GLY A 66 -10.68 -4.40 -13.37
CA GLY A 66 -11.76 -3.48 -12.99
C GLY A 66 -13.08 -4.19 -12.77
N LEU A 67 -13.42 -5.15 -13.64
CA LEU A 67 -14.61 -5.98 -13.49
C LEU A 67 -14.57 -6.78 -12.18
N PHE A 68 -13.42 -7.36 -11.83
CA PHE A 68 -13.27 -8.07 -10.56
C PHE A 68 -13.46 -7.15 -9.34
N ARG A 69 -12.98 -5.90 -9.39
CA ARG A 69 -13.20 -4.89 -8.33
C ARG A 69 -14.66 -4.45 -8.23
N TRP A 70 -15.28 -4.23 -9.38
CA TRP A 70 -16.69 -3.86 -9.44
C TRP A 70 -17.57 -4.99 -8.90
N ALA A 71 -17.33 -6.22 -9.33
CA ALA A 71 -18.00 -7.41 -8.82
C ALA A 71 -17.77 -7.58 -7.30
N ALA A 72 -16.57 -7.28 -6.80
CA ALA A 72 -16.28 -7.30 -5.37
C ALA A 72 -17.14 -6.30 -4.57
N GLY A 73 -17.49 -5.16 -5.17
CA GLY A 73 -18.35 -4.16 -4.55
C GLY A 73 -19.83 -4.58 -4.38
N LEU A 74 -20.26 -5.67 -5.03
CA LEU A 74 -21.64 -6.16 -4.97
C LEU A 74 -21.97 -6.83 -3.62
N TRP A 75 -20.97 -7.39 -2.94
CA TRP A 75 -21.13 -7.92 -1.58
C TRP A 75 -21.47 -6.81 -0.56
N GLY A 76 -21.74 -7.21 0.68
CA GLY A 76 -21.94 -6.29 1.82
C GLY A 76 -20.74 -5.37 2.08
N TYR A 77 -20.88 -4.48 3.05
CA TYR A 77 -19.82 -3.57 3.49
C TYR A 77 -19.73 -3.51 5.02
N SER A 78 -18.65 -2.91 5.51
CA SER A 78 -18.42 -2.73 6.94
C SER A 78 -19.55 -1.94 7.60
N GLY A 79 -20.28 -2.60 8.49
CA GLY A 79 -21.35 -1.99 9.29
C GLY A 79 -22.74 -1.97 8.65
N PHE A 80 -22.96 -2.70 7.55
CA PHE A 80 -24.28 -2.81 6.92
C PHE A 80 -25.35 -3.26 7.92
N GLN A 81 -26.39 -2.44 8.12
CA GLN A 81 -27.50 -2.69 9.06
C GLN A 81 -27.06 -3.00 10.51
N ARG A 82 -26.01 -2.32 10.99
CA ARG A 82 -25.50 -2.48 12.37
C ARG A 82 -25.55 -1.18 13.18
N PRO A 83 -26.73 -0.74 13.63
CA PRO A 83 -26.83 0.36 14.58
C PRO A 83 -26.14 0.01 15.93
N PRO A 84 -25.75 1.00 16.75
CA PRO A 84 -26.00 2.43 16.56
C PRO A 84 -24.97 3.13 15.67
N MET A 85 -23.71 2.66 15.62
CA MET A 85 -22.60 3.39 14.97
C MET A 85 -22.29 2.94 13.53
N PHE A 86 -22.83 1.81 13.04
CA PHE A 86 -22.45 1.25 11.74
C PHE A 86 -20.92 0.99 11.65
N GLY A 87 -20.31 1.19 10.48
CA GLY A 87 -18.91 0.85 10.23
C GLY A 87 -18.22 1.84 9.30
N ASP A 88 -17.10 1.42 8.72
CA ASP A 88 -16.24 2.32 7.95
C ASP A 88 -16.94 2.93 6.72
N TYR A 89 -17.96 2.27 6.16
CA TYR A 89 -18.79 2.85 5.09
C TYR A 89 -19.49 4.14 5.54
N GLU A 90 -20.10 4.11 6.73
CA GLU A 90 -20.79 5.27 7.31
C GLU A 90 -19.79 6.36 7.70
N ALA A 91 -18.60 6.00 8.18
CA ALA A 91 -17.55 6.96 8.48
C ALA A 91 -17.18 7.79 7.23
N GLN A 92 -16.95 7.14 6.09
CA GLN A 92 -16.63 7.83 4.84
C GLN A 92 -17.82 8.65 4.32
N ARG A 93 -19.06 8.13 4.39
CA ARG A 93 -20.27 8.87 4.02
C ARG A 93 -20.41 10.14 4.85
N HIS A 94 -20.23 10.01 6.17
CA HIS A 94 -20.29 11.14 7.10
C HIS A 94 -19.19 12.17 6.82
N TRP A 95 -17.98 11.75 6.43
CA TRP A 95 -16.95 12.69 6.01
C TRP A 95 -17.33 13.49 4.75
N MET A 96 -18.09 12.90 3.82
CA MET A 96 -18.65 13.63 2.67
C MET A 96 -19.77 14.59 3.10
N GLU A 97 -20.60 14.22 4.08
CA GLU A 97 -21.61 15.08 4.71
C GLU A 97 -20.97 16.31 5.38
N ILE A 98 -20.06 16.10 6.34
CA ILE A 98 -19.45 17.21 7.10
C ILE A 98 -18.69 18.17 6.18
N THR A 99 -17.93 17.65 5.22
CA THR A 99 -17.08 18.51 4.37
C THR A 99 -17.90 19.33 3.38
N THR A 100 -19.13 18.90 3.06
CA THR A 100 -19.98 19.60 2.09
C THR A 100 -21.01 20.53 2.73
N GLN A 101 -21.44 20.23 3.96
CA GLN A 101 -22.48 20.97 4.68
C GLN A 101 -21.94 21.94 5.73
N LEU A 102 -20.71 21.74 6.22
CA LEU A 102 -20.12 22.58 7.27
C LEU A 102 -19.03 23.52 6.73
N PRO A 103 -18.86 24.70 7.37
CA PRO A 103 -17.69 25.56 7.22
C PRO A 103 -16.38 24.80 7.47
N ILE A 104 -15.30 25.22 6.81
CA ILE A 104 -13.99 24.55 6.86
C ILE A 104 -13.41 24.58 8.29
N SER A 105 -13.65 25.66 9.02
CA SER A 105 -13.23 25.81 10.42
C SER A 105 -13.88 24.78 11.37
N GLN A 106 -14.92 24.07 10.95
CA GLN A 106 -15.67 23.13 11.79
C GLN A 106 -15.36 21.65 11.47
N TRP A 107 -14.66 21.35 10.37
CA TRP A 107 -14.46 19.98 9.89
C TRP A 107 -13.80 19.03 10.90
N TYR A 108 -12.89 19.52 11.74
CA TYR A 108 -12.18 18.73 12.75
C TYR A 108 -12.73 18.91 14.18
N PHE A 109 -13.87 19.59 14.32
CA PHE A 109 -14.50 19.90 15.60
C PHE A 109 -15.91 19.32 15.73
N HIS A 110 -16.61 19.18 14.59
CA HIS A 110 -17.99 18.72 14.56
C HIS A 110 -18.14 17.28 15.07
N ASP A 111 -19.09 17.09 16.00
CA ASP A 111 -19.57 15.81 16.54
C ASP A 111 -18.54 14.68 16.56
N LEU A 112 -17.46 14.87 17.33
CA LEU A 112 -16.30 13.96 17.34
C LEU A 112 -16.63 12.53 17.78
N GLN A 113 -17.79 12.32 18.43
CA GLN A 113 -18.26 10.99 18.86
C GLN A 113 -18.89 10.21 17.70
N TRP A 114 -19.46 10.89 16.70
CA TRP A 114 -20.03 10.28 15.51
C TRP A 114 -19.06 10.36 14.32
N TRP A 115 -18.14 9.38 14.22
CA TRP A 115 -17.20 9.26 13.09
C TRP A 115 -16.49 10.57 12.71
N GLY A 116 -15.97 11.30 13.70
CA GLY A 116 -15.22 12.53 13.47
C GLY A 116 -14.05 12.35 12.49
N LEU A 117 -13.64 13.44 11.85
CA LEU A 117 -12.61 13.43 10.83
C LEU A 117 -11.22 13.14 11.44
N ASP A 118 -10.69 11.95 11.15
CA ASP A 118 -9.44 11.44 11.74
C ASP A 118 -8.25 11.46 10.78
N TYR A 119 -8.48 11.80 9.51
CA TYR A 119 -7.47 11.77 8.46
C TYR A 119 -6.99 13.17 8.08
N PRO A 120 -5.78 13.30 7.51
CA PRO A 120 -5.23 14.61 7.18
C PRO A 120 -5.97 15.27 6.00
N PRO A 121 -5.67 16.56 5.71
CA PRO A 121 -6.52 17.41 4.87
C PRO A 121 -6.80 16.88 3.45
N LEU A 122 -5.91 16.11 2.83
CA LEU A 122 -6.17 15.61 1.48
C LEU A 122 -7.34 14.61 1.45
N THR A 123 -7.57 13.85 2.53
CA THR A 123 -8.79 13.03 2.66
C THR A 123 -10.02 13.91 2.80
N ALA A 124 -9.94 15.00 3.56
CA ALA A 124 -11.07 15.93 3.70
C ALA A 124 -11.43 16.54 2.34
N TYR A 125 -10.44 16.99 1.56
CA TYR A 125 -10.66 17.53 0.22
C TYR A 125 -11.19 16.46 -0.74
N HIS A 126 -10.72 15.23 -0.63
CA HIS A 126 -11.24 14.12 -1.40
C HIS A 126 -12.72 13.86 -1.10
N SER A 127 -13.07 13.79 0.19
CA SER A 127 -14.45 13.61 0.66
C SER A 127 -15.34 14.77 0.24
N TRP A 128 -14.82 16.00 0.27
CA TRP A 128 -15.51 17.20 -0.22
C TRP A 128 -15.84 17.10 -1.71
N VAL A 129 -14.86 16.74 -2.55
CA VAL A 129 -15.09 16.58 -4.00
C VAL A 129 -16.13 15.50 -4.26
N MET A 130 -15.99 14.32 -3.64
CA MET A 130 -16.93 13.22 -3.82
C MET A 130 -18.33 13.57 -3.31
N GLY A 131 -18.44 14.19 -2.13
CA GLY A 131 -19.71 14.66 -1.60
C GLY A 131 -20.37 15.73 -2.47
N LYS A 132 -19.61 16.67 -3.04
CA LYS A 132 -20.16 17.67 -3.99
C LYS A 132 -20.61 17.05 -5.31
N ILE A 133 -19.98 15.98 -5.78
CA ILE A 133 -20.46 15.24 -6.96
C ILE A 133 -21.74 14.49 -6.61
N GLY A 134 -21.74 13.73 -5.52
CA GLY A 134 -22.89 12.92 -5.11
C GLY A 134 -24.09 13.78 -4.72
N GLY A 135 -23.89 14.90 -4.03
CA GLY A 135 -24.97 15.84 -3.66
C GLY A 135 -25.59 16.57 -4.86
N ARG A 136 -24.97 16.55 -6.05
CA ARG A 136 -25.62 16.99 -7.30
C ARG A 136 -26.50 15.91 -7.94
N ILE A 137 -26.26 14.64 -7.59
CA ILE A 137 -27.06 13.50 -8.04
C ILE A 137 -28.27 13.37 -7.12
N GLU A 138 -28.02 13.27 -5.81
CA GLU A 138 -29.05 13.16 -4.77
C GLU A 138 -28.59 13.90 -3.50
N PRO A 139 -29.15 15.10 -3.22
CA PRO A 139 -28.80 15.88 -2.04
C PRO A 139 -29.07 15.15 -0.70
N ALA A 140 -30.06 14.26 -0.65
CA ALA A 140 -30.45 13.57 0.58
C ALA A 140 -29.36 12.64 1.13
N TRP A 141 -28.41 12.17 0.30
CA TRP A 141 -27.33 11.28 0.71
C TRP A 141 -26.36 11.90 1.73
N PHE A 142 -26.23 13.22 1.71
CA PHE A 142 -25.26 13.98 2.52
C PHE A 142 -25.94 15.14 3.25
N ALA A 143 -27.23 15.00 3.56
CA ALA A 143 -27.98 15.98 4.33
C ALA A 143 -27.56 15.91 5.82
N LEU A 144 -27.21 17.05 6.40
CA LEU A 144 -26.66 17.11 7.76
C LEU A 144 -27.64 16.47 8.78
N PHE A 145 -27.14 15.56 9.61
CA PHE A 145 -27.85 14.77 10.62
C PHE A 145 -28.88 13.76 10.10
N SER A 146 -29.70 14.14 9.12
CA SER A 146 -30.80 13.32 8.58
C SER A 146 -30.34 12.13 7.74
N SER A 147 -29.16 12.22 7.13
CA SER A 147 -28.59 11.16 6.26
C SER A 147 -27.77 10.10 7.01
N ARG A 148 -27.68 10.19 8.34
CA ARG A 148 -26.89 9.26 9.17
C ARG A 148 -27.45 7.84 9.09
N GLY A 149 -26.58 6.89 8.76
CA GLY A 149 -26.95 5.49 8.61
C GLY A 149 -27.86 5.21 7.40
N SER A 150 -27.78 6.02 6.33
CA SER A 150 -28.58 5.80 5.13
C SER A 150 -28.23 4.47 4.44
N ASP A 151 -29.26 3.63 4.25
CA ASP A 151 -29.17 2.32 3.58
C ASP A 151 -29.58 2.37 2.09
N ASP A 152 -29.60 3.57 1.48
CA ASP A 152 -30.00 3.74 0.08
C ASP A 152 -29.14 2.87 -0.89
N PRO A 153 -29.75 1.95 -1.66
CA PRO A 153 -29.02 1.12 -2.61
C PRO A 153 -28.25 1.90 -3.68
N THR A 154 -28.75 3.07 -4.09
CA THR A 154 -28.10 3.91 -5.10
C THR A 154 -26.92 4.68 -4.52
N LEU A 155 -26.99 5.08 -3.24
CA LEU A 155 -25.84 5.59 -2.48
C LEU A 155 -24.74 4.53 -2.38
N LYS A 156 -25.08 3.26 -2.15
CA LYS A 156 -24.12 2.15 -2.19
C LYS A 156 -23.37 2.11 -3.52
N ILE A 157 -24.07 2.17 -4.65
CA ILE A 157 -23.47 2.15 -5.98
C ILE A 157 -22.54 3.36 -6.17
N PHE A 158 -23.00 4.57 -5.83
CA PHE A 158 -22.20 5.79 -5.90
C PHE A 158 -20.90 5.65 -5.11
N MET A 159 -21.02 5.28 -3.83
CA MET A 159 -19.88 5.11 -2.94
C MET A 159 -18.89 4.06 -3.48
N ARG A 160 -19.34 2.90 -3.97
CA ARG A 160 -18.45 1.91 -4.62
C ARG A 160 -17.75 2.46 -5.85
N ALA A 161 -18.46 3.25 -6.67
CA ALA A 161 -17.88 3.88 -7.84
C ALA A 161 -16.80 4.91 -7.47
N THR A 162 -16.97 5.69 -6.40
CA THR A 162 -15.94 6.65 -5.97
C THR A 162 -14.63 5.96 -5.58
N VAL A 163 -14.67 4.82 -4.89
CA VAL A 163 -13.46 4.03 -4.57
C VAL A 163 -12.77 3.55 -5.84
N LEU A 164 -13.53 2.96 -6.78
CA LEU A 164 -12.99 2.47 -8.05
C LEU A 164 -12.37 3.60 -8.89
N VAL A 165 -13.07 4.71 -9.05
CA VAL A 165 -12.59 5.87 -9.82
C VAL A 165 -11.31 6.44 -9.20
N SER A 166 -11.26 6.57 -7.87
CA SER A 166 -10.08 7.08 -7.16
C SER A 166 -8.87 6.17 -7.34
N GLU A 167 -9.07 4.85 -7.27
CA GLU A 167 -8.02 3.86 -7.54
C GLU A 167 -7.53 3.96 -8.99
N TYR A 168 -8.44 4.10 -9.97
CA TYR A 168 -8.10 4.18 -11.39
C TYR A 168 -7.39 5.48 -11.79
N ILE A 169 -7.61 6.56 -11.05
CA ILE A 169 -6.91 7.83 -11.26
C ILE A 169 -5.51 7.80 -10.63
N ILE A 170 -5.34 7.12 -9.48
CA ILE A 170 -4.14 7.27 -8.65
C ILE A 170 -3.30 5.98 -8.59
N TYR A 171 -3.88 4.87 -8.14
CA TYR A 171 -3.15 3.62 -7.89
C TYR A 171 -2.84 2.85 -9.18
N VAL A 172 -3.85 2.63 -10.03
CA VAL A 172 -3.69 1.83 -11.26
C VAL A 172 -2.61 2.41 -12.18
N PRO A 173 -2.58 3.73 -12.47
CA PRO A 173 -1.51 4.31 -13.30
C PRO A 173 -0.14 4.18 -12.63
N ALA A 174 -0.06 4.34 -11.30
CA ALA A 174 1.19 4.19 -10.57
C ALA A 174 1.73 2.75 -10.65
N VAL A 175 0.87 1.73 -10.52
CA VAL A 175 1.23 0.32 -10.68
C VAL A 175 1.69 0.01 -12.10
N VAL A 176 0.96 0.47 -13.12
CA VAL A 176 1.32 0.24 -14.53
C VAL A 176 2.67 0.89 -14.86
N VAL A 177 2.89 2.13 -14.43
CA VAL A 177 4.16 2.84 -14.65
C VAL A 177 5.30 2.17 -13.91
N PHE A 178 5.06 1.73 -12.67
CA PHE A 178 6.05 1.00 -11.88
C PHE A 178 6.44 -0.31 -12.55
N ALA A 179 5.47 -1.16 -12.88
CA ALA A 179 5.71 -2.45 -13.50
C ALA A 179 6.52 -2.29 -14.79
N ARG A 180 6.15 -1.34 -15.66
CA ARG A 180 6.91 -1.05 -16.90
C ARG A 180 8.35 -0.60 -16.64
N ARG A 181 8.55 0.33 -15.68
CA ARG A 181 9.87 0.92 -15.41
C ARG A 181 10.79 -0.05 -14.67
N TYR A 182 10.27 -0.73 -13.66
CA TYR A 182 11.02 -1.66 -12.82
C TYR A 182 11.36 -2.96 -13.57
N SER A 183 10.42 -3.50 -14.37
CA SER A 183 10.69 -4.64 -15.27
C SER A 183 11.78 -4.30 -16.27
N ARG A 184 11.74 -3.12 -16.90
CA ARG A 184 12.78 -2.67 -17.84
C ARG A 184 14.14 -2.52 -17.16
N LEU A 185 14.18 -1.93 -15.97
CA LEU A 185 15.40 -1.82 -15.17
C LEU A 185 15.98 -3.21 -14.82
N SER A 186 15.10 -4.19 -14.62
CA SER A 186 15.46 -5.55 -14.23
C SER A 186 15.74 -6.50 -15.41
N GLY A 187 15.60 -6.04 -16.66
CA GLY A 187 15.75 -6.88 -17.85
C GLY A 187 14.64 -7.92 -18.04
N VAL A 188 13.45 -7.69 -17.49
CA VAL A 188 12.29 -8.59 -17.58
C VAL A 188 11.54 -8.35 -18.88
N SER A 189 11.12 -9.42 -19.56
CA SER A 189 10.37 -9.33 -20.82
C SER A 189 9.00 -8.66 -20.62
N THR A 190 8.48 -7.99 -21.65
CA THR A 190 7.16 -7.35 -21.61
C THR A 190 6.06 -8.32 -21.22
N TRP A 191 6.12 -9.53 -21.76
CA TRP A 191 5.21 -10.63 -21.44
C TRP A 191 5.17 -10.94 -19.94
N THR A 192 6.33 -11.24 -19.36
CA THR A 192 6.48 -11.54 -17.92
C THR A 192 6.04 -10.34 -17.06
N SER A 193 6.31 -9.11 -17.52
CA SER A 193 5.84 -7.90 -16.85
C SER A 193 4.31 -7.77 -16.86
N SER A 194 3.62 -8.17 -17.92
CA SER A 194 2.15 -8.17 -17.97
C SER A 194 1.55 -9.22 -17.02
N VAL A 195 2.18 -10.40 -16.93
CA VAL A 195 1.78 -11.44 -15.95
C VAL A 195 1.93 -10.92 -14.51
N ALA A 196 3.07 -10.29 -14.20
CA ALA A 196 3.30 -9.68 -12.90
C ALA A 196 2.31 -8.55 -12.60
N LEU A 197 1.98 -7.72 -13.60
CA LEU A 197 0.99 -6.65 -13.48
C LEU A 197 -0.38 -7.19 -13.06
N VAL A 198 -0.86 -8.29 -13.67
CA VAL A 198 -2.13 -8.90 -13.27
C VAL A 198 -2.06 -9.43 -11.83
N ALA A 199 -0.96 -10.09 -11.45
CA ALA A 199 -0.80 -10.60 -10.08
C ALA A 199 -0.82 -9.47 -9.04
N ILE A 200 -0.23 -8.31 -9.35
CA ILE A 200 -0.24 -7.12 -8.48
C ILE A 200 -1.65 -6.50 -8.41
N LEU A 201 -2.31 -6.30 -9.55
CA LEU A 201 -3.65 -5.69 -9.59
C LEU A 201 -4.72 -6.59 -8.98
N MET A 202 -4.53 -7.92 -8.99
CA MET A 202 -5.47 -8.88 -8.41
C MET A 202 -5.17 -9.20 -6.94
N GLN A 203 -4.30 -8.43 -6.28
CA GLN A 203 -3.95 -8.65 -4.87
C GLN A 203 -5.22 -8.71 -3.99
N PRO A 204 -5.45 -9.81 -3.24
CA PRO A 204 -6.73 -10.04 -2.57
C PRO A 204 -6.94 -9.10 -1.40
N ALA A 205 -5.88 -8.79 -0.64
CA ALA A 205 -5.96 -7.95 0.54
C ALA A 205 -6.45 -6.52 0.21
N THR A 206 -5.94 -5.91 -0.86
CA THR A 206 -6.38 -4.56 -1.28
C THR A 206 -7.81 -4.60 -1.81
N MET A 207 -8.17 -5.60 -2.61
CA MET A 207 -9.55 -5.78 -3.09
C MET A 207 -10.55 -5.94 -1.95
N LEU A 208 -10.23 -6.76 -0.95
CA LEU A 208 -11.08 -7.01 0.21
C LEU A 208 -11.27 -5.76 1.05
N ILE A 209 -10.20 -5.02 1.34
CA ILE A 209 -10.31 -3.88 2.24
C ILE A 209 -10.94 -2.66 1.53
N ASP A 210 -10.55 -2.36 0.30
CA ASP A 210 -11.04 -1.15 -0.37
C ASP A 210 -12.41 -1.37 -1.01
N HIS A 211 -12.61 -2.46 -1.75
CA HIS A 211 -13.83 -2.66 -2.55
C HIS A 211 -14.92 -3.46 -1.85
N VAL A 212 -14.59 -4.30 -0.86
CA VAL A 212 -15.58 -5.07 -0.10
C VAL A 212 -15.87 -4.38 1.24
N HIS A 213 -14.86 -4.23 2.10
CA HIS A 213 -14.97 -3.61 3.42
C HIS A 213 -15.23 -2.10 3.37
N PHE A 214 -14.92 -1.45 2.23
CA PHE A 214 -15.11 -0.02 1.93
C PHE A 214 -14.04 0.88 2.53
N GLN A 215 -12.99 1.21 1.77
CA GLN A 215 -11.88 2.05 2.20
C GLN A 215 -11.15 2.68 1.01
N TYR A 216 -10.48 3.82 1.23
CA TYR A 216 -9.64 4.49 0.22
C TYR A 216 -8.13 4.28 0.47
N ASN A 217 -7.65 3.06 0.72
CA ASN A 217 -6.21 2.86 0.99
C ASN A 217 -5.36 2.97 -0.27
N THR A 218 -5.88 2.51 -1.41
CA THR A 218 -5.24 2.55 -2.73
C THR A 218 -4.85 3.96 -3.16
N VAL A 219 -5.57 5.00 -2.76
CA VAL A 219 -5.18 6.40 -3.02
C VAL A 219 -3.84 6.72 -2.35
N MET A 220 -3.70 6.47 -1.04
CA MET A 220 -2.43 6.67 -0.34
C MET A 220 -1.33 5.77 -0.90
N LEU A 221 -1.61 4.47 -1.10
CA LEU A 221 -0.63 3.52 -1.64
C LEU A 221 -0.17 3.92 -3.06
N GLY A 222 -1.09 4.47 -3.86
CA GLY A 222 -0.81 4.95 -5.21
C GLY A 222 0.08 6.19 -5.21
N LEU A 223 -0.13 7.12 -4.27
CA LEU A 223 0.74 8.28 -4.07
C LEU A 223 2.14 7.87 -3.58
N VAL A 224 2.24 6.89 -2.66
CA VAL A 224 3.54 6.31 -2.27
C VAL A 224 4.23 5.67 -3.49
N LEU A 225 3.49 4.92 -4.31
CA LEU A 225 4.04 4.30 -5.51
C LEU A 225 4.42 5.33 -6.58
N ALA A 226 3.69 6.44 -6.70
CA ALA A 226 4.07 7.57 -7.54
C ALA A 226 5.38 8.23 -7.07
N SER A 227 5.61 8.28 -5.75
CA SER A 227 6.88 8.69 -5.15
C SER A 227 8.01 7.73 -5.55
N ILE A 228 7.82 6.42 -5.37
CA ILE A 228 8.79 5.39 -5.81
C ILE A 228 9.07 5.49 -7.32
N ASN A 229 8.03 5.68 -8.15
CA ASN A 229 8.18 5.88 -9.59
C ASN A 229 9.03 7.11 -9.93
N SER A 230 8.88 8.18 -9.17
CA SER A 230 9.67 9.40 -9.31
C SER A 230 11.13 9.18 -8.87
N MET A 231 11.36 8.38 -7.82
CA MET A 231 12.71 7.94 -7.42
C MET A 231 13.40 7.06 -8.48
N LEU A 232 12.68 6.11 -9.08
CA LEU A 232 13.17 5.29 -10.18
C LEU A 232 13.48 6.14 -11.43
N ALA A 233 12.72 7.21 -11.63
CA ALA A 233 12.92 8.19 -12.70
C ALA A 233 13.94 9.28 -12.37
N GLU A 234 14.55 9.27 -11.18
CA GLU A 234 15.48 10.31 -10.69
C GLU A 234 14.87 11.72 -10.63
N ARG A 235 13.55 11.80 -10.57
CA ARG A 235 12.79 13.05 -10.38
C ARG A 235 12.53 13.28 -8.89
N TYR A 236 13.61 13.54 -8.14
CA TYR A 236 13.60 13.55 -6.66
C TYR A 236 12.63 14.58 -6.05
N LYS A 237 12.50 15.76 -6.67
CA LYS A 237 11.55 16.79 -6.22
C LYS A 237 10.09 16.31 -6.30
N TRP A 238 9.72 15.65 -7.41
CA TRP A 238 8.40 15.03 -7.56
C TRP A 238 8.19 13.87 -6.60
N ALA A 239 9.23 13.11 -6.28
CA ALA A 239 9.14 12.07 -5.26
C ALA A 239 8.72 12.65 -3.89
N ALA A 240 9.26 13.81 -3.52
CA ALA A 240 8.86 14.51 -2.30
C ALA A 240 7.40 14.99 -2.37
N VAL A 241 6.97 15.62 -3.47
CA VAL A 241 5.57 16.07 -3.66
C VAL A 241 4.58 14.92 -3.48
N PHE A 242 4.78 13.80 -4.17
CA PHE A 242 3.88 12.64 -4.07
C PHE A 242 3.89 12.01 -2.68
N PHE A 243 5.04 11.99 -2.00
CA PHE A 243 5.10 11.45 -0.64
C PHE A 243 4.42 12.36 0.38
N VAL A 244 4.55 13.69 0.26
CA VAL A 244 3.79 14.65 1.07
C VAL A 244 2.29 14.50 0.81
N ALA A 245 1.87 14.32 -0.44
CA ALA A 245 0.48 14.04 -0.77
C ALA A 245 -0.01 12.72 -0.14
N ALA A 246 0.80 11.66 -0.14
CA ALA A 246 0.46 10.40 0.51
C ALA A 246 0.25 10.57 2.03
N LEU A 247 1.16 11.30 2.69
CA LEU A 247 1.03 11.68 4.10
C LEU A 247 -0.20 12.54 4.36
N GLY A 248 -0.51 13.46 3.44
CA GLY A 248 -1.71 14.29 3.49
C GLY A 248 -3.01 13.53 3.29
N PHE A 249 -2.97 12.33 2.72
CA PHE A 249 -4.14 11.48 2.55
C PHE A 249 -4.35 10.55 3.75
N LYS A 250 -3.33 9.78 4.14
CA LYS A 250 -3.34 8.93 5.34
C LYS A 250 -1.97 8.96 6.00
N GLN A 251 -1.94 9.33 7.28
CA GLN A 251 -0.75 9.40 8.12
C GLN A 251 0.01 8.08 8.21
N MET A 252 -0.65 6.95 7.96
CA MET A 252 -0.02 5.62 7.91
C MET A 252 1.09 5.53 6.86
N ALA A 253 1.12 6.41 5.85
CA ALA A 253 2.25 6.51 4.90
C ALA A 253 3.60 6.81 5.59
N LEU A 254 3.62 7.24 6.86
CA LEU A 254 4.82 7.40 7.66
C LEU A 254 5.66 6.11 7.78
N TYR A 255 5.06 4.93 7.57
CA TYR A 255 5.80 3.66 7.57
C TYR A 255 6.89 3.63 6.49
N TYR A 256 6.77 4.45 5.44
CA TYR A 256 7.76 4.55 4.37
C TYR A 256 8.70 5.75 4.53
N ALA A 257 8.48 6.63 5.52
CA ALA A 257 9.18 7.90 5.64
C ALA A 257 10.70 7.71 5.76
N PHE A 258 11.15 6.72 6.55
CA PHE A 258 12.57 6.40 6.69
C PHE A 258 13.20 5.97 5.36
N SER A 259 12.53 5.16 4.54
CA SER A 259 13.06 4.72 3.24
C SER A 259 13.07 5.84 2.22
N VAL A 260 12.03 6.68 2.19
CA VAL A 260 11.99 7.87 1.35
C VAL A 260 13.12 8.82 1.72
N PHE A 261 13.26 9.13 3.01
CA PHE A 261 14.29 10.01 3.53
C PHE A 261 15.70 9.47 3.25
N ALA A 262 15.99 8.22 3.63
CA ALA A 262 17.30 7.61 3.46
C ALA A 262 17.72 7.55 1.98
N TYR A 263 16.81 7.19 1.07
CA TYR A 263 17.11 7.15 -0.35
C TYR A 263 17.37 8.55 -0.94
N LEU A 264 16.51 9.53 -0.65
CA LEU A 264 16.66 10.89 -1.17
C LEU A 264 17.90 11.57 -0.60
N LEU A 265 18.16 11.43 0.69
CA LEU A 265 19.36 11.94 1.34
C LEU A 265 20.62 11.24 0.81
N GLY A 266 20.58 9.91 0.66
CA GLY A 266 21.68 9.13 0.07
C GLY A 266 22.01 9.59 -1.34
N LYS A 267 21.00 9.90 -2.17
CA LYS A 267 21.18 10.50 -3.50
C LYS A 267 21.70 11.94 -3.49
N CYS A 268 21.64 12.64 -2.38
CA CYS A 268 22.27 13.96 -2.23
C CYS A 268 23.72 13.86 -1.75
N PHE A 269 24.09 12.81 -1.03
CA PHE A 269 25.44 12.64 -0.46
C PHE A 269 26.38 11.82 -1.35
N TRP A 270 25.85 10.81 -2.06
CA TRP A 270 26.66 9.83 -2.80
C TRP A 270 26.39 9.89 -4.31
N PRO A 271 27.45 9.83 -5.16
CA PRO A 271 28.88 9.71 -4.84
C PRO A 271 29.56 11.05 -4.44
N ARG A 272 28.89 12.19 -4.66
CA ARG A 272 29.36 13.52 -4.27
C ARG A 272 28.21 14.29 -3.62
N LEU A 273 28.55 15.18 -2.69
CA LEU A 273 27.59 16.04 -2.02
C LEU A 273 26.99 17.06 -3.01
N ASP A 274 25.68 17.00 -3.19
CA ASP A 274 24.87 17.88 -4.04
C ASP A 274 23.92 18.71 -3.15
N LEU A 275 24.43 19.85 -2.67
CA LEU A 275 23.68 20.76 -1.79
C LEU A 275 22.48 21.39 -2.51
N VAL A 276 22.57 21.63 -3.82
CA VAL A 276 21.49 22.21 -4.62
C VAL A 276 20.30 21.25 -4.65
N ARG A 277 20.56 19.95 -4.82
CA ARG A 277 19.53 18.91 -4.74
C ARG A 277 18.95 18.81 -3.34
N LEU A 278 19.79 18.81 -2.29
CA LEU A 278 19.32 18.73 -0.91
C LEU A 278 18.38 19.89 -0.56
N ILE A 279 18.83 21.12 -0.77
CA ILE A 279 18.04 22.34 -0.53
C ILE A 279 16.79 22.32 -1.42
N GLY A 280 16.93 21.94 -2.69
CA GLY A 280 15.80 21.87 -3.62
C GLY A 280 14.73 20.85 -3.22
N ILE A 281 15.10 19.69 -2.69
CA ILE A 281 14.16 18.70 -2.14
C ILE A 281 13.50 19.25 -0.87
N GLY A 282 14.29 19.86 0.04
CA GLY A 282 13.79 20.46 1.26
C GLY A 282 12.74 21.55 1.00
N LEU A 283 13.06 22.51 0.12
CA LEU A 283 12.15 23.59 -0.26
C LEU A 283 10.87 23.07 -0.93
N VAL A 284 10.96 22.10 -1.83
CA VAL A 284 9.77 21.51 -2.47
C VAL A 284 8.92 20.74 -1.46
N THR A 285 9.54 20.08 -0.47
CA THR A 285 8.82 19.40 0.61
C THR A 285 8.03 20.41 1.46
N LEU A 286 8.67 21.51 1.88
CA LEU A 286 8.03 22.60 2.63
C LEU A 286 6.90 23.24 1.82
N ALA A 287 7.14 23.56 0.55
CA ALA A 287 6.13 24.12 -0.35
C ALA A 287 4.94 23.18 -0.55
N SER A 288 5.18 21.87 -0.63
CA SER A 288 4.11 20.86 -0.76
C SER A 288 3.24 20.79 0.49
N PHE A 289 3.84 20.83 1.69
CA PHE A 289 3.09 20.88 2.95
C PHE A 289 2.31 22.19 3.09
N ALA A 290 2.93 23.31 2.73
CA ALA A 290 2.25 24.61 2.71
C ALA A 290 1.04 24.58 1.77
N ALA A 291 1.20 24.08 0.54
CA ALA A 291 0.11 23.96 -0.43
C ALA A 291 -1.02 23.03 0.04
N LEU A 292 -0.69 21.93 0.73
CA LEU A 292 -1.66 20.98 1.29
C LEU A 292 -2.54 21.64 2.37
N VAL A 293 -1.94 22.41 3.26
CA VAL A 293 -2.60 23.00 4.42
C VAL A 293 -3.25 24.35 4.10
N LEU A 294 -2.79 25.04 3.04
CA LEU A 294 -3.25 26.37 2.68
C LEU A 294 -4.79 26.51 2.55
N PRO A 295 -5.54 25.59 1.89
CA PRO A 295 -6.99 25.71 1.82
C PRO A 295 -7.68 25.65 3.19
N LEU A 296 -7.15 24.84 4.12
CA LEU A 296 -7.65 24.75 5.50
C LEU A 296 -7.45 26.08 6.24
N ILE A 297 -6.27 26.69 6.10
CA ILE A 297 -5.95 28.00 6.72
C ILE A 297 -6.83 29.11 6.13
N LEU A 298 -6.91 29.20 4.80
CA LEU A 298 -7.70 30.22 4.12
C LEU A 298 -9.19 30.07 4.42
N GLY A 299 -9.71 28.83 4.46
CA GLY A 299 -11.07 28.54 4.87
C GLY A 299 -11.35 28.99 6.30
N THR A 300 -10.46 28.68 7.23
CA THR A 300 -10.58 29.10 8.64
C THR A 300 -10.59 30.62 8.77
N LEU A 301 -9.70 31.33 8.06
CA LEU A 301 -9.67 32.79 8.06
C LEU A 301 -10.94 33.40 7.45
N TYR A 302 -11.46 32.82 6.37
CA TYR A 302 -12.69 33.27 5.72
C TYR A 302 -13.91 33.07 6.62
N ASP A 303 -14.02 31.91 7.26
CA ASP A 303 -15.09 31.60 8.21
C ASP A 303 -15.04 32.54 9.42
N ARG A 304 -13.82 32.80 9.95
CA ARG A 304 -13.62 33.77 11.03
C ARG A 304 -14.01 35.19 10.63
N TYR A 305 -13.67 35.62 9.41
CA TYR A 305 -14.08 36.91 8.87
C TYR A 305 -15.61 37.06 8.79
N ARG A 306 -16.33 35.95 8.53
CA ARG A 306 -17.80 35.91 8.52
C ARG A 306 -18.43 35.79 9.91
N GLY A 307 -17.63 35.74 10.98
CA GLY A 307 -18.12 35.54 12.35
C GLY A 307 -18.56 34.11 12.65
N VAL A 308 -18.05 33.11 11.90
CA VAL A 308 -18.31 31.69 12.16
C VAL A 308 -17.26 31.14 13.12
N ASP A 309 -17.71 30.57 14.24
CA ASP A 309 -16.84 29.92 15.20
C ASP A 309 -16.57 28.45 14.84
N SER A 310 -15.38 27.96 15.22
CA SER A 310 -14.94 26.57 15.02
C SER A 310 -15.77 25.57 15.84
N ARG A 311 -16.35 26.03 16.96
CA ARG A 311 -17.16 25.24 17.89
C ARG A 311 -18.49 25.94 18.16
N ALA A 312 -19.42 25.82 17.22
CA ALA A 312 -20.73 26.47 17.32
C ALA A 312 -21.57 25.98 18.53
N ASP A 313 -21.30 24.79 19.05
CA ASP A 313 -22.10 24.14 20.11
C ASP A 313 -21.64 24.48 21.54
N ILE A 314 -20.59 25.29 21.72
CA ILE A 314 -20.01 25.61 23.04
C ILE A 314 -20.06 27.12 23.26
N ASP A 315 -20.92 27.55 24.19
CA ASP A 315 -20.95 28.92 24.68
C ASP A 315 -19.86 29.12 25.75
N GLY A 316 -18.87 29.98 25.48
CA GLY A 316 -17.85 30.36 26.46
C GLY A 316 -16.45 30.52 25.87
N PRO A 317 -15.43 30.79 26.72
CA PRO A 317 -14.05 30.81 26.27
C PRO A 317 -13.65 29.42 25.73
N PRO A 318 -12.83 29.35 24.67
CA PRO A 318 -12.42 28.08 24.07
C PRO A 318 -11.72 27.21 25.12
N SER A 319 -11.99 25.90 25.09
CA SER A 319 -11.29 24.96 25.96
C SER A 319 -9.78 25.02 25.69
N PRO A 320 -8.94 24.70 26.69
CA PRO A 320 -7.49 24.63 26.45
C PRO A 320 -7.17 23.71 25.27
N LEU A 321 -6.15 24.10 24.50
CA LEU A 321 -5.68 23.36 23.34
C LEU A 321 -5.24 21.95 23.75
N PRO A 322 -5.61 20.91 22.97
CA PRO A 322 -5.31 19.52 23.34
C PRO A 322 -3.80 19.22 23.32
N LEU A 323 -3.04 19.98 22.53
CA LEU A 323 -1.58 19.97 22.51
C LEU A 323 -1.09 21.40 22.71
N PHE A 324 0.05 21.54 23.38
CA PHE A 324 0.69 22.84 23.61
C PHE A 324 -0.24 23.87 24.28
N ALA A 325 -0.93 23.48 25.36
CA ALA A 325 -1.91 24.31 26.07
C ALA A 325 -1.37 25.71 26.45
N PHE A 326 -0.07 25.81 26.79
CA PHE A 326 0.63 27.06 27.12
C PHE A 326 0.53 28.15 26.05
N VAL A 327 0.29 27.78 24.78
CA VAL A 327 0.16 28.75 23.67
C VAL A 327 -1.06 29.66 23.88
N SER A 328 -2.09 29.17 24.58
CA SER A 328 -3.30 29.94 24.89
C SER A 328 -3.02 31.10 25.85
N ASP A 329 -1.93 31.06 26.60
CA ASP A 329 -1.54 32.14 27.52
C ASP A 329 -0.86 33.31 26.79
N TYR A 330 -0.35 33.08 25.56
CA TYR A 330 0.38 34.06 24.77
C TYR A 330 -0.41 34.64 23.59
N LEU A 331 -1.48 33.96 23.16
CA LEU A 331 -2.31 34.38 22.03
C LEU A 331 -3.71 34.75 22.50
N ASP A 332 -4.18 35.93 22.10
CA ASP A 332 -5.57 36.31 22.33
C ASP A 332 -6.50 35.34 21.59
N THR A 333 -7.36 34.66 22.35
CA THR A 333 -8.40 33.73 21.89
C THR A 333 -9.32 34.34 20.82
N ARG A 334 -9.44 35.67 20.75
CA ARG A 334 -10.26 36.34 19.75
C ARG A 334 -9.54 36.61 18.42
N SER A 335 -8.21 36.49 18.38
CA SER A 335 -7.39 36.81 17.22
C SER A 335 -7.51 35.80 16.07
N CYS A 336 -7.29 36.26 14.84
CA CYS A 336 -7.22 35.37 13.67
C CYS A 336 -6.05 34.39 13.75
N ALA A 337 -4.96 34.78 14.41
CA ALA A 337 -3.81 33.91 14.63
C ALA A 337 -4.17 32.72 15.53
N TYR A 338 -4.94 32.94 16.59
CA TYR A 338 -5.43 31.88 17.45
C TYR A 338 -6.31 30.89 16.68
N ALA A 339 -7.22 31.35 15.83
CA ALA A 339 -8.07 30.48 15.02
C ALA A 339 -7.26 29.52 14.11
N ILE A 340 -6.19 30.02 13.48
CA ILE A 340 -5.29 29.17 12.68
C ILE A 340 -4.59 28.14 13.57
N VAL A 341 -4.05 28.57 14.70
CA VAL A 341 -3.31 27.70 15.63
C VAL A 341 -4.24 26.62 16.21
N GLU A 342 -5.46 26.97 16.62
CA GLU A 342 -6.48 26.05 17.11
C GLU A 342 -6.81 25.00 16.05
N GLN A 343 -7.12 25.43 14.82
CA GLN A 343 -7.42 24.53 13.70
C GLN A 343 -6.29 23.54 13.44
N MET A 344 -5.05 24.02 13.40
CA MET A 344 -3.87 23.20 13.10
C MET A 344 -3.58 22.21 14.22
N ILE A 345 -3.66 22.64 15.48
CA ILE A 345 -3.45 21.76 16.63
C ILE A 345 -4.54 20.70 16.72
N GLN A 346 -5.80 21.07 16.52
CA GLN A 346 -6.90 20.12 16.53
C GLN A 346 -6.75 19.09 15.40
N MET A 347 -6.44 19.52 14.18
CA MET A 347 -6.16 18.62 13.06
C MET A 347 -5.02 17.65 13.40
N VAL A 348 -3.89 18.13 13.94
CA VAL A 348 -2.77 17.25 14.33
C VAL A 348 -3.17 16.26 15.42
N HIS A 349 -3.92 16.71 16.44
CA HIS A 349 -4.40 15.86 17.53
C HIS A 349 -5.36 14.77 17.04
N ARG A 350 -6.21 15.05 16.05
CA ARG A 350 -7.09 14.05 15.42
C ARG A 350 -6.32 13.06 14.55
N VAL A 351 -5.37 13.54 13.77
CA VAL A 351 -4.54 12.69 12.89
C VAL A 351 -3.64 11.75 13.71
N PHE A 352 -3.13 12.20 14.85
CA PHE A 352 -2.27 11.43 15.75
C PHE A 352 -2.92 11.30 17.15
N PRO A 353 -3.83 10.33 17.34
CA PRO A 353 -4.51 10.15 18.62
C PRO A 353 -3.59 9.46 19.63
N PHE A 354 -2.72 10.23 20.29
CA PHE A 354 -1.73 9.73 21.25
C PHE A 354 -2.32 9.02 22.47
N ALA A 355 -3.62 9.22 22.75
CA ALA A 355 -4.32 8.61 23.88
C ALA A 355 -4.71 7.13 23.65
N ARG A 356 -4.55 6.58 22.44
CA ARG A 356 -4.92 5.19 22.15
C ARG A 356 -3.95 4.20 22.77
N GLY A 357 -4.47 3.13 23.38
CA GLY A 357 -3.69 2.09 24.04
C GLY A 357 -3.08 1.06 23.08
N LEU A 358 -1.97 0.43 23.49
CA LEU A 358 -1.26 -0.63 22.73
C LEU A 358 -2.12 -1.86 22.38
N PHE A 359 -3.18 -2.13 23.16
CA PHE A 359 -3.97 -3.37 23.10
C PHE A 359 -5.45 -3.13 22.77
N GLU A 360 -5.80 -2.02 22.12
CA GLU A 360 -7.18 -1.74 21.70
C GLU A 360 -7.67 -2.77 20.66
N ASP A 361 -6.82 -3.11 19.69
CA ASP A 361 -7.11 -4.10 18.65
C ASP A 361 -6.24 -5.36 18.80
N LYS A 362 -6.78 -6.53 18.45
CA LYS A 362 -6.03 -7.79 18.40
C LYS A 362 -5.30 -7.92 17.06
N VAL A 363 -4.14 -7.29 16.95
CA VAL A 363 -3.35 -7.27 15.71
C VAL A 363 -2.22 -8.28 15.75
N ALA A 364 -1.88 -8.85 14.60
CA ALA A 364 -0.73 -9.74 14.40
C ALA A 364 0.64 -9.02 14.48
N ASN A 365 0.83 -8.20 15.52
CA ASN A 365 2.09 -7.52 15.83
C ASN A 365 2.81 -8.20 17.01
N PHE A 366 4.08 -7.82 17.20
CA PHE A 366 4.96 -8.41 18.22
C PHE A 366 4.39 -8.23 19.63
N TRP A 367 3.85 -7.04 19.92
CA TRP A 367 3.34 -6.70 21.25
C TRP A 367 2.10 -7.50 21.64
N CYS A 368 1.15 -7.69 20.73
CA CYS A 368 -0.04 -8.49 20.97
C CYS A 368 0.31 -9.97 21.14
N ALA A 369 1.20 -10.50 20.30
CA ALA A 369 1.68 -11.88 20.43
C ALA A 369 2.43 -12.11 21.75
N LEU A 370 3.32 -11.18 22.12
CA LEU A 370 4.08 -11.25 23.37
C LEU A 370 3.16 -11.14 24.60
N ASN A 371 2.10 -10.31 24.54
CA ASN A 371 1.15 -10.12 25.65
C ASN A 371 0.41 -11.42 26.05
N VAL A 372 0.35 -12.41 25.17
CA VAL A 372 -0.22 -13.74 25.47
C VAL A 372 0.66 -14.48 26.49
N VAL A 373 1.98 -14.41 26.31
CA VAL A 373 2.98 -15.13 27.10
C VAL A 373 3.42 -14.30 28.31
N VAL A 374 3.78 -13.03 28.08
CA VAL A 374 4.20 -12.07 29.09
C VAL A 374 3.13 -11.01 29.21
N LYS A 375 2.39 -10.95 30.33
CA LYS A 375 1.30 -9.98 30.51
C LYS A 375 1.84 -8.54 30.59
N LEU A 376 2.01 -7.91 29.43
CA LEU A 376 2.59 -6.59 29.24
C LEU A 376 1.80 -5.48 29.95
N ARG A 377 0.49 -5.69 30.18
CA ARG A 377 -0.37 -4.81 30.98
C ARG A 377 0.06 -4.64 32.44
N LYS A 378 0.95 -5.50 32.96
CA LYS A 378 1.51 -5.36 34.32
C LYS A 378 2.61 -4.31 34.42
N TYR A 379 3.14 -3.84 33.28
CA TYR A 379 4.21 -2.84 33.25
C TYR A 379 3.65 -1.42 33.19
N PRO A 380 4.44 -0.40 33.58
CA PRO A 380 4.01 0.99 33.54
C PRO A 380 3.60 1.42 32.12
N ALA A 381 2.49 2.16 32.03
CA ALA A 381 1.95 2.62 30.75
C ALA A 381 2.95 3.46 29.95
N ASP A 382 3.83 4.22 30.61
CA ASP A 382 4.85 5.05 29.96
C ASP A 382 6.01 4.25 29.34
N LEU A 383 6.24 3.03 29.82
CA LEU A 383 7.35 2.19 29.36
C LEU A 383 7.02 1.55 28.00
N LEU A 384 5.75 1.18 27.77
CA LEU A 384 5.32 0.47 26.57
C LEU A 384 5.51 1.29 25.28
N PRO A 385 5.09 2.58 25.19
CA PRO A 385 5.38 3.42 24.03
C PRO A 385 6.88 3.60 23.77
N LYS A 386 7.68 3.76 24.82
CA LYS A 386 9.14 3.93 24.71
C LYS A 386 9.82 2.66 24.20
N ALA A 387 9.40 1.49 24.70
CA ALA A 387 9.90 0.19 24.24
C ALA A 387 9.49 -0.09 22.79
N ALA A 388 8.25 0.22 22.42
CA ALA A 388 7.75 0.14 21.05
C ALA A 388 8.54 1.04 20.09
N LEU A 389 8.79 2.29 20.49
CA LEU A 389 9.63 3.21 19.72
C LEU A 389 11.04 2.65 19.51
N GLY A 390 11.68 2.18 20.59
CA GLY A 390 13.02 1.58 20.52
C GLY A 390 13.08 0.36 19.60
N ALA A 391 12.15 -0.58 19.76
CA ALA A 391 12.08 -1.78 18.92
C ALA A 391 11.82 -1.45 17.44
N THR A 392 10.92 -0.49 17.17
CA THR A 392 10.65 -0.03 15.81
C THR A 392 11.90 0.56 15.18
N LEU A 393 12.60 1.47 15.87
CA LEU A 393 13.84 2.08 15.39
C LEU A 393 14.92 1.02 15.13
N LEU A 394 15.09 0.05 16.02
CA LEU A 394 16.04 -1.05 15.83
C LEU A 394 15.71 -1.90 14.59
N ALA A 395 14.43 -2.11 14.28
CA ALA A 395 14.01 -2.88 13.11
C ALA A 395 14.15 -2.11 11.80
N VAL A 396 13.91 -0.79 11.80
CA VAL A 396 13.89 0.02 10.57
C VAL A 396 15.22 0.71 10.26
N LEU A 397 16.07 1.01 11.24
CA LEU A 397 17.34 1.68 10.97
C LEU A 397 18.29 0.85 10.08
N PRO A 398 18.52 -0.46 10.32
CA PRO A 398 19.45 -1.24 9.51
C PRO A 398 19.17 -1.23 7.99
N PRO A 399 17.96 -1.54 7.48
CA PRO A 399 17.70 -1.48 6.03
C PRO A 399 17.86 -0.05 5.48
N ASN A 400 17.49 0.97 6.25
CA ASN A 400 17.57 2.36 5.79
C ASN A 400 19.00 2.91 5.81
N ILE A 401 19.86 2.44 6.71
CA ILE A 401 21.32 2.71 6.67
C ILE A 401 21.92 2.12 5.39
N VAL A 402 21.58 0.88 5.06
CA VAL A 402 22.03 0.24 3.80
C VAL A 402 21.56 1.06 2.59
N LEU A 403 20.30 1.49 2.58
CA LEU A 403 19.72 2.30 1.50
C LEU A 403 20.38 3.69 1.38
N PHE A 404 20.74 4.30 2.51
CA PHE A 404 21.44 5.59 2.54
C PHE A 404 22.83 5.51 1.91
N PHE A 405 23.64 4.51 2.28
CA PHE A 405 24.99 4.33 1.72
C PHE A 405 24.99 3.73 0.32
N LYS A 406 23.98 2.94 -0.05
CA LYS A 406 23.80 2.35 -1.38
C LYS A 406 22.41 2.68 -1.94
N PRO A 407 22.16 3.92 -2.39
CA PRO A 407 20.86 4.35 -2.90
C PRO A 407 20.61 3.82 -4.32
N GLU A 408 20.45 2.51 -4.44
CA GLU A 408 20.25 1.81 -5.71
C GLU A 408 18.76 1.57 -6.01
N LYS A 409 18.36 1.79 -7.26
CA LYS A 409 16.97 1.68 -7.71
C LYS A 409 16.37 0.28 -7.51
N LYS A 410 17.19 -0.77 -7.65
CA LYS A 410 16.74 -2.17 -7.47
C LYS A 410 16.34 -2.48 -6.02
N LEU A 411 16.95 -1.81 -5.05
CA LEU A 411 16.74 -2.05 -3.61
C LEU A 411 15.46 -1.37 -3.08
N LEU A 412 14.87 -0.43 -3.82
CA LEU A 412 13.72 0.35 -3.36
C LEU A 412 12.55 -0.52 -2.87
N PRO A 413 12.02 -1.50 -3.63
CA PRO A 413 10.88 -2.28 -3.16
C PRO A 413 11.20 -3.10 -1.91
N LEU A 414 12.41 -3.70 -1.84
CA LEU A 414 12.85 -4.46 -0.66
C LEU A 414 13.02 -3.58 0.57
N ALA A 415 13.59 -2.38 0.41
CA ALA A 415 13.78 -1.45 1.52
C ALA A 415 12.45 -0.92 2.06
N PHE A 416 11.52 -0.56 1.16
CA PHE A 416 10.17 -0.14 1.54
C PHE A 416 9.40 -1.27 2.23
N ALA A 417 9.48 -2.51 1.71
CA ALA A 417 8.85 -3.67 2.33
C ALA A 417 9.44 -3.97 3.72
N THR A 418 10.76 -4.00 3.85
CA THR A 418 11.43 -4.29 5.14
C THR A 418 11.10 -3.23 6.18
N THR A 419 11.12 -1.95 5.80
CA THR A 419 10.79 -0.84 6.70
C THR A 419 9.33 -0.90 7.13
N ALA A 420 8.40 -1.11 6.19
CA ALA A 420 6.98 -1.22 6.50
C ALA A 420 6.66 -2.45 7.37
N TRP A 421 7.35 -3.58 7.17
CA TRP A 421 7.25 -4.75 8.06
C TRP A 421 7.75 -4.43 9.47
N GLY A 422 8.88 -3.71 9.59
CA GLY A 422 9.41 -3.27 10.88
C GLY A 422 8.42 -2.39 11.65
N PHE A 423 7.80 -1.42 10.99
CA PHE A 423 6.73 -0.62 11.58
C PHE A 423 5.51 -1.47 11.96
N PHE A 424 5.02 -2.34 11.07
CA PHE A 424 3.86 -3.18 11.35
C PHE A 424 4.08 -4.12 12.56
N LEU A 425 5.28 -4.70 12.69
CA LEU A 425 5.59 -5.65 13.75
C LEU A 425 5.81 -4.96 15.11
N PHE A 426 6.51 -3.83 15.13
CA PHE A 426 7.04 -3.26 16.39
C PHE A 426 6.48 -1.89 16.77
N SER A 427 5.68 -1.24 15.92
CA SER A 427 5.05 0.05 16.26
C SER A 427 4.06 -0.10 17.41
N TYR A 428 3.90 0.99 18.16
CA TYR A 428 2.97 1.08 19.29
C TYR A 428 1.51 1.04 18.82
N GLN A 429 1.21 1.73 17.72
CA GLN A 429 -0.13 1.79 17.16
C GLN A 429 -0.14 1.14 15.79
N VAL A 430 -0.84 0.02 15.69
CA VAL A 430 -0.98 -0.78 14.47
C VAL A 430 -2.43 -1.25 14.41
N HIS A 431 -3.00 -1.27 13.22
CA HIS A 431 -4.33 -1.82 12.96
C HIS A 431 -4.23 -3.05 12.05
N GLU A 432 -5.19 -3.96 12.13
CA GLU A 432 -5.22 -5.19 11.29
C GLU A 432 -5.09 -4.85 9.79
N LYS A 433 -5.81 -3.80 9.35
CA LYS A 433 -5.81 -3.29 7.96
C LYS A 433 -4.45 -2.73 7.51
N SER A 434 -3.56 -2.38 8.45
CA SER A 434 -2.26 -1.77 8.12
C SER A 434 -1.26 -2.78 7.52
N VAL A 435 -1.58 -4.08 7.52
CA VAL A 435 -0.78 -5.10 6.82
C VAL A 435 -0.67 -4.82 5.31
N LEU A 436 -1.61 -4.06 4.72
CA LEU A 436 -1.54 -3.61 3.33
C LEU A 436 -0.25 -2.82 3.02
N LEU A 437 0.31 -2.13 4.02
CA LEU A 437 1.48 -1.28 3.86
C LEU A 437 2.73 -2.10 3.53
N PRO A 438 3.13 -3.11 4.31
CA PRO A 438 4.23 -3.98 3.90
C PRO A 438 3.91 -4.86 2.69
N LEU A 439 2.65 -5.25 2.49
CA LEU A 439 2.28 -6.10 1.36
C LEU A 439 2.43 -5.41 0.01
N MET A 440 2.13 -4.11 -0.09
CA MET A 440 2.25 -3.36 -1.35
C MET A 440 3.68 -3.42 -1.95
N PRO A 441 4.75 -2.96 -1.29
CA PRO A 441 6.10 -3.03 -1.85
C PRO A 441 6.60 -4.47 -2.01
N MET A 442 6.08 -5.42 -1.22
CA MET A 442 6.40 -6.84 -1.37
C MET A 442 5.74 -7.44 -2.63
N THR A 443 4.50 -7.09 -2.98
CA THR A 443 3.87 -7.53 -4.24
C THR A 443 4.54 -6.94 -5.46
N LEU A 444 5.06 -5.71 -5.36
CA LEU A 444 5.83 -5.08 -6.44
C LEU A 444 7.10 -5.86 -6.83
N LEU A 445 7.64 -6.71 -5.95
CA LEU A 445 8.79 -7.57 -6.25
C LEU A 445 8.50 -8.56 -7.39
N LEU A 446 7.22 -8.88 -7.66
CA LEU A 446 6.83 -9.75 -8.78
C LEU A 446 7.23 -9.16 -10.15
N ALA A 447 7.36 -7.83 -10.25
CA ALA A 447 7.83 -7.15 -11.46
C ALA A 447 9.37 -7.11 -11.57
N GLY A 448 10.10 -7.56 -10.55
CA GLY A 448 11.56 -7.54 -10.50
C GLY A 448 12.23 -8.69 -11.25
N LYS A 449 13.57 -8.63 -11.30
CA LYS A 449 14.38 -9.75 -11.80
C LYS A 449 14.08 -10.98 -10.96
N GLN A 450 13.73 -12.08 -11.62
CA GLN A 450 13.28 -13.31 -10.96
C GLN A 450 12.00 -13.18 -10.11
N GLY A 451 11.18 -12.13 -10.33
CA GLY A 451 9.97 -11.89 -9.53
C GLY A 451 8.94 -13.02 -9.60
N LEU A 452 8.68 -13.54 -10.81
CA LEU A 452 7.78 -14.68 -11.03
C LEU A 452 8.46 -16.06 -10.84
N HIS A 453 9.75 -16.10 -10.48
CA HIS A 453 10.44 -17.37 -10.19
C HIS A 453 9.95 -17.93 -8.85
N GLY A 454 10.13 -19.24 -8.65
CA GLY A 454 9.61 -19.98 -7.51
C GLY A 454 9.91 -19.37 -6.13
N ASP A 455 11.15 -18.97 -5.87
CA ASP A 455 11.57 -18.39 -4.56
C ASP A 455 10.79 -17.10 -4.25
N THR A 456 10.94 -16.05 -5.06
CA THR A 456 10.26 -14.76 -4.84
C THR A 456 8.73 -14.91 -4.91
N ARG A 457 8.22 -15.65 -5.89
CA ARG A 457 6.76 -15.87 -6.04
C ARG A 457 6.17 -16.60 -4.83
N SER A 458 6.87 -17.59 -4.27
CA SER A 458 6.40 -18.32 -3.07
C SER A 458 6.34 -17.41 -1.85
N TRP A 459 7.38 -16.60 -1.58
CA TRP A 459 7.41 -15.71 -0.43
C TRP A 459 6.42 -14.54 -0.53
N VAL A 460 6.31 -13.92 -1.71
CA VAL A 460 5.30 -12.88 -1.98
C VAL A 460 3.89 -13.48 -1.88
N GLY A 461 3.71 -14.68 -2.43
CA GLY A 461 2.48 -15.46 -2.33
C GLY A 461 2.06 -15.73 -0.89
N PHE A 462 2.98 -16.29 -0.11
CA PHE A 462 2.83 -16.57 1.31
C PHE A 462 2.44 -15.32 2.09
N ALA A 463 3.17 -14.21 1.93
CA ALA A 463 2.88 -12.98 2.63
C ALA A 463 1.46 -12.44 2.35
N ASN A 464 1.00 -12.49 1.09
CA ASN A 464 -0.33 -12.00 0.73
C ASN A 464 -1.46 -12.89 1.27
N LEU A 465 -1.31 -14.21 1.20
CA LEU A 465 -2.28 -15.14 1.76
C LEU A 465 -2.31 -15.06 3.29
N LEU A 466 -1.14 -14.97 3.93
CA LEU A 466 -1.03 -14.75 5.37
C LEU A 466 -1.66 -13.42 5.79
N GLY A 467 -1.38 -12.33 5.06
CA GLY A 467 -1.96 -11.01 5.29
C GLY A 467 -3.48 -11.00 5.19
N ALA A 468 -4.04 -11.64 4.17
CA ALA A 468 -5.48 -11.79 4.07
C ALA A 468 -6.04 -12.63 5.23
N TRP A 469 -5.37 -13.73 5.59
CA TRP A 469 -5.79 -14.61 6.69
C TRP A 469 -5.76 -13.95 8.06
N THR A 470 -4.78 -13.08 8.35
CA THR A 470 -4.76 -12.32 9.60
C THR A 470 -5.89 -11.30 9.71
N MET A 471 -6.46 -10.87 8.57
CA MET A 471 -7.61 -9.97 8.53
C MET A 471 -8.96 -10.73 8.53
N PHE A 472 -8.95 -12.06 8.50
CA PHE A 472 -10.19 -12.84 8.46
C PHE A 472 -11.09 -12.58 9.69
N PRO A 473 -10.59 -12.49 10.94
CA PRO A 473 -11.45 -12.15 12.07
C PRO A 473 -12.20 -10.82 11.90
N LEU A 474 -11.56 -9.78 11.35
CA LEU A 474 -12.21 -8.52 11.01
C LEU A 474 -13.31 -8.71 9.97
N LEU A 475 -12.99 -9.39 8.86
CA LEU A 475 -13.93 -9.58 7.74
C LEU A 475 -15.11 -10.47 8.13
N SER A 476 -14.87 -11.52 8.93
CA SER A 476 -15.91 -12.42 9.41
C SER A 476 -16.88 -11.71 10.36
N ARG A 477 -16.41 -10.75 11.15
CA ARG A 477 -17.29 -9.98 12.05
C ARG A 477 -18.31 -9.17 11.30
N VAL A 478 -18.07 -8.79 10.04
CA VAL A 478 -18.97 -7.97 9.20
C VAL A 478 -19.56 -8.77 8.03
N ASP A 479 -19.68 -10.09 8.18
CA ASP A 479 -20.30 -11.00 7.20
C ASP A 479 -19.61 -11.03 5.81
N LEU A 480 -18.30 -10.75 5.78
CA LEU A 480 -17.47 -10.72 4.56
C LEU A 480 -16.58 -11.96 4.40
N ALA A 481 -16.95 -13.10 5.01
CA ALA A 481 -16.20 -14.35 4.90
C ALA A 481 -16.23 -14.94 3.47
N MET A 482 -17.36 -14.83 2.77
CA MET A 482 -17.50 -15.32 1.38
C MET A 482 -16.59 -14.59 0.38
N PRO A 483 -16.60 -13.25 0.29
CA PRO A 483 -15.67 -12.53 -0.59
C PRO A 483 -14.21 -12.82 -0.24
N TYR A 484 -13.88 -12.94 1.05
CA TYR A 484 -12.55 -13.37 1.49
C TYR A 484 -12.14 -14.70 0.85
N THR A 485 -12.98 -15.74 1.00
CA THR A 485 -12.67 -17.08 0.49
C THR A 485 -12.51 -17.07 -1.02
N VAL A 486 -13.43 -16.43 -1.75
CA VAL A 486 -13.41 -16.39 -3.22
C VAL A 486 -12.16 -15.67 -3.74
N LEU A 487 -11.87 -14.47 -3.24
CA LEU A 487 -10.76 -13.66 -3.74
C LEU A 487 -9.40 -14.23 -3.36
N THR A 488 -9.26 -14.78 -2.15
CA THR A 488 -7.99 -15.40 -1.72
C THR A 488 -7.70 -16.70 -2.47
N LEU A 489 -8.70 -17.57 -2.66
CA LEU A 489 -8.54 -18.81 -3.42
C LEU A 489 -8.31 -18.55 -4.91
N LEU A 490 -9.00 -17.56 -5.50
CA LEU A 490 -8.76 -17.14 -6.88
C LEU A 490 -7.31 -16.67 -7.06
N TRP A 491 -6.82 -15.81 -6.17
CA TRP A 491 -5.45 -15.32 -6.28
C TRP A 491 -4.41 -16.42 -6.01
N ALA A 492 -4.67 -17.31 -5.05
CA ALA A 492 -3.84 -18.49 -4.80
C ALA A 492 -3.75 -19.38 -6.06
N TYR A 493 -4.88 -19.65 -6.72
CA TYR A 493 -4.93 -20.35 -8.00
C TYR A 493 -4.10 -19.64 -9.08
N LEU A 494 -4.35 -18.34 -9.28
CA LEU A 494 -3.66 -17.56 -10.31
C LEU A 494 -2.14 -17.58 -10.12
N VAL A 495 -1.64 -17.39 -8.91
CA VAL A 495 -0.18 -17.35 -8.63
C VAL A 495 0.43 -18.75 -8.48
N GLY A 496 -0.40 -19.79 -8.37
CA GLY A 496 0.02 -21.17 -8.24
C GLY A 496 0.48 -21.52 -6.82
N LEU A 497 -0.36 -21.23 -5.83
CA LEU A 497 -0.11 -21.41 -4.40
C LEU A 497 -1.11 -22.38 -3.75
N PRO A 498 -0.79 -22.92 -2.56
CA PRO A 498 -1.71 -23.77 -1.81
C PRO A 498 -3.01 -23.00 -1.45
N PRO A 499 -4.17 -23.68 -1.36
CA PRO A 499 -4.36 -25.13 -1.50
C PRO A 499 -4.43 -25.64 -2.95
N THR A 500 -4.43 -24.75 -3.94
CA THR A 500 -4.72 -25.11 -5.34
C THR A 500 -3.58 -25.82 -6.05
N CYS A 501 -2.33 -25.41 -5.78
CA CYS A 501 -1.15 -26.17 -6.18
C CYS A 501 0.07 -25.84 -5.31
N TRP A 502 1.01 -26.77 -5.20
CA TRP A 502 2.23 -26.62 -4.39
C TRP A 502 3.50 -26.49 -5.24
N THR A 503 3.40 -26.00 -6.47
CA THR A 503 4.54 -26.02 -7.39
C THR A 503 5.49 -24.83 -7.23
N ALA A 504 5.05 -23.75 -6.57
CA ALA A 504 5.84 -22.52 -6.48
C ALA A 504 7.24 -22.70 -5.86
N PRO A 505 7.42 -23.34 -4.69
CA PRO A 505 8.77 -23.50 -4.09
C PRO A 505 9.73 -24.35 -4.95
N PHE A 506 9.19 -25.22 -5.80
CA PHE A 506 9.93 -26.22 -6.58
C PHE A 506 10.07 -25.86 -8.07
N SER A 507 9.55 -24.71 -8.50
CA SER A 507 9.31 -24.49 -9.93
C SER A 507 10.57 -24.29 -10.78
N GLU A 508 11.77 -24.13 -10.21
CA GLU A 508 13.03 -23.94 -10.97
C GLU A 508 14.32 -24.31 -10.19
N ALA A 509 15.47 -24.30 -10.87
CA ALA A 509 16.79 -24.64 -10.33
C ALA A 509 17.26 -23.67 -9.22
N GLY A 510 17.36 -24.19 -8.01
CA GLY A 510 17.95 -23.54 -6.85
C GLY A 510 18.60 -24.58 -5.95
N SER A 511 19.13 -24.15 -4.80
CA SER A 511 19.61 -25.10 -3.79
C SER A 511 18.43 -25.93 -3.29
N VAL A 512 18.43 -27.24 -3.59
CA VAL A 512 17.38 -28.19 -3.21
C VAL A 512 17.07 -28.12 -1.70
N PRO A 513 18.07 -28.06 -0.79
CA PRO A 513 17.82 -27.85 0.63
C PRO A 513 17.03 -26.56 0.95
N LYS A 514 17.36 -25.43 0.30
CA LYS A 514 16.65 -24.16 0.51
C LYS A 514 15.19 -24.26 0.05
N GLN A 515 14.93 -24.95 -1.06
CA GLN A 515 13.57 -25.13 -1.58
C GLN A 515 12.71 -25.95 -0.62
N TRP A 516 13.25 -27.07 -0.13
CA TRP A 516 12.57 -27.90 0.88
C TRP A 516 12.36 -27.15 2.19
N ALA A 517 13.33 -26.38 2.66
CA ALA A 517 13.17 -25.55 3.86
C ALA A 517 12.03 -24.54 3.68
N THR A 518 12.00 -23.80 2.57
CA THR A 518 10.91 -22.85 2.26
C THR A 518 9.56 -23.57 2.18
N ALA A 519 9.50 -24.71 1.49
CA ALA A 519 8.28 -25.50 1.32
C ALA A 519 7.74 -26.04 2.65
N LEU A 520 8.61 -26.58 3.53
CA LEU A 520 8.22 -27.11 4.83
C LEU A 520 7.74 -26.00 5.77
N ILE A 521 8.46 -24.88 5.82
CA ILE A 521 8.10 -23.73 6.66
C ILE A 521 6.75 -23.17 6.21
N GLN A 522 6.64 -22.73 4.96
CA GLN A 522 5.38 -22.17 4.45
C GLN A 522 4.25 -23.20 4.51
N GLY A 523 4.58 -24.48 4.33
CA GLY A 523 3.60 -25.54 4.37
C GLY A 523 2.98 -25.78 5.73
N ALA A 524 3.78 -25.71 6.79
CA ALA A 524 3.27 -25.76 8.16
C ALA A 524 2.27 -24.61 8.41
N PHE A 525 2.57 -23.40 7.92
CA PHE A 525 1.63 -22.28 8.00
C PHE A 525 0.35 -22.52 7.20
N TYR A 526 0.43 -22.99 5.95
CA TYR A 526 -0.76 -23.25 5.13
C TYR A 526 -1.68 -24.31 5.76
N VAL A 527 -1.09 -25.39 6.28
CA VAL A 527 -1.84 -26.43 7.00
C VAL A 527 -2.50 -25.84 8.25
N PHE A 528 -1.75 -25.05 9.03
CA PHE A 528 -2.32 -24.40 10.20
C PHE A 528 -3.45 -23.44 9.84
N MET A 529 -3.30 -22.62 8.80
CA MET A 529 -4.33 -21.67 8.35
C MET A 529 -5.62 -22.40 7.95
N LEU A 530 -5.49 -23.53 7.24
CA LEU A 530 -6.64 -24.35 6.83
C LEU A 530 -7.32 -25.00 8.03
N LEU A 531 -6.53 -25.61 8.94
CA LEU A 531 -7.06 -26.20 10.18
C LEU A 531 -7.73 -25.15 11.05
N TRP A 532 -7.13 -23.96 11.18
CA TRP A 532 -7.68 -22.85 11.95
C TRP A 532 -9.03 -22.40 11.39
N HIS A 533 -9.20 -22.32 10.07
CA HIS A 533 -10.51 -22.02 9.46
C HIS A 533 -11.55 -23.08 9.80
N GLY A 534 -11.19 -24.36 9.76
CA GLY A 534 -12.07 -25.46 10.18
C GLY A 534 -12.46 -25.35 11.66
N VAL A 535 -11.48 -25.15 12.55
CA VAL A 535 -11.74 -25.00 13.99
C VAL A 535 -12.59 -23.76 14.27
N HIS A 536 -12.30 -22.61 13.65
CA HIS A 536 -13.07 -21.38 13.81
C HIS A 536 -14.53 -21.55 13.35
N ALA A 537 -14.78 -22.33 12.30
CA ALA A 537 -16.13 -22.56 11.79
C ALA A 537 -16.95 -23.55 12.62
N PHE A 538 -16.33 -24.60 13.17
CA PHE A 538 -17.05 -25.72 13.81
C PHE A 538 -16.89 -25.80 15.34
N VAL A 539 -15.90 -25.14 15.92
CA VAL A 539 -15.58 -25.27 17.35
C VAL A 539 -15.76 -23.93 18.05
N ALA A 540 -16.77 -23.85 18.92
CA ALA A 540 -16.98 -22.69 19.77
C ALA A 540 -15.75 -22.46 20.69
N PRO A 541 -15.35 -21.20 20.94
CA PRO A 541 -14.26 -20.92 21.86
C PRO A 541 -14.64 -21.37 23.29
N PRO A 542 -13.68 -21.88 24.08
CA PRO A 542 -13.94 -22.27 25.47
C PRO A 542 -14.47 -21.09 26.30
N LEU A 543 -15.39 -21.34 27.24
CA LEU A 543 -16.05 -20.30 28.05
C LEU A 543 -15.08 -19.38 28.79
N GLY A 544 -13.94 -19.90 29.26
CA GLY A 544 -12.90 -19.10 29.93
C GLY A 544 -11.99 -18.30 28.99
N LYS A 545 -12.07 -18.51 27.67
CA LYS A 545 -11.19 -17.89 26.65
C LYS A 545 -11.98 -17.59 25.37
N PRO A 546 -12.90 -16.62 25.39
CA PRO A 546 -13.77 -16.31 24.24
C PRO A 546 -13.00 -15.90 22.98
N ASP A 547 -11.82 -15.31 23.15
CA ASP A 547 -10.98 -14.80 22.06
C ASP A 547 -9.88 -15.77 21.59
N LEU A 548 -9.90 -17.03 22.04
CA LEU A 548 -8.79 -17.97 21.83
C LEU A 548 -8.39 -18.07 20.35
N TRP A 549 -9.37 -18.18 19.46
CA TRP A 549 -9.12 -18.34 18.02
C TRP A 549 -8.52 -17.08 17.39
N VAL A 550 -8.99 -15.89 17.80
CA VAL A 550 -8.44 -14.61 17.34
C VAL A 550 -7.00 -14.44 17.82
N VAL A 551 -6.72 -14.80 19.08
CA VAL A 551 -5.37 -14.74 19.65
C VAL A 551 -4.42 -15.75 18.96
N ALA A 552 -4.91 -16.95 18.62
CA ALA A 552 -4.13 -17.92 17.85
C ALA A 552 -3.79 -17.39 16.45
N ASN A 553 -4.76 -16.73 15.79
CA ASN A 553 -4.54 -16.07 14.50
C ASN A 553 -3.45 -14.99 14.59
N VAL A 554 -3.52 -14.13 15.63
CA VAL A 554 -2.52 -13.10 15.92
C VAL A 554 -1.12 -13.67 16.15
N GLY A 555 -1.00 -14.71 16.99
CA GLY A 555 0.29 -15.31 17.33
C GLY A 555 0.99 -15.93 16.13
N VAL A 556 0.26 -16.76 15.35
CA VAL A 556 0.81 -17.39 14.14
C VAL A 556 1.04 -16.36 13.04
N GLY A 557 0.14 -15.39 12.87
CA GLY A 557 0.30 -14.28 11.95
C GLY A 557 1.59 -13.49 12.21
N CYS A 558 1.84 -13.12 13.47
CA CYS A 558 3.05 -12.41 13.88
C CYS A 558 4.32 -13.22 13.55
N ALA A 559 4.32 -14.53 13.81
CA ALA A 559 5.46 -15.39 13.49
C ALA A 559 5.75 -15.43 11.98
N GLY A 560 4.70 -15.58 11.16
CA GLY A 560 4.84 -15.57 9.70
C GLY A 560 5.31 -14.22 9.15
N PHE A 561 4.81 -13.10 9.70
CA PHE A 561 5.26 -11.77 9.32
C PHE A 561 6.71 -11.48 9.73
N MET A 562 7.17 -12.01 10.87
CA MET A 562 8.58 -11.95 11.25
C MET A 562 9.46 -12.68 10.22
N LEU A 563 9.01 -13.83 9.70
CA LEU A 563 9.71 -14.53 8.62
C LEU A 563 9.73 -13.71 7.32
N CYS A 564 8.62 -13.03 6.97
CA CYS A 564 8.58 -12.13 5.83
C CYS A 564 9.56 -10.94 5.99
N TYR A 565 9.62 -10.33 7.18
CA TYR A 565 10.58 -9.27 7.51
C TYR A 565 12.03 -9.76 7.32
N LEU A 566 12.37 -10.90 7.92
CA LEU A 566 13.72 -11.48 7.85
C LEU A 566 14.10 -11.85 6.41
N TRP A 567 13.15 -12.39 5.64
CA TRP A 567 13.36 -12.71 4.23
C TRP A 567 13.61 -11.44 3.40
N CYS A 568 12.79 -10.40 3.54
CA CYS A 568 12.97 -9.13 2.83
C CYS A 568 14.32 -8.48 3.19
N PHE A 569 14.68 -8.46 4.47
CA PHE A 569 15.93 -7.88 4.93
C PHE A 569 17.14 -8.67 4.43
N SER A 570 17.11 -10.00 4.55
CA SER A 570 18.18 -10.87 4.04
C SER A 570 18.36 -10.72 2.52
N LYS A 571 17.27 -10.69 1.76
CA LYS A 571 17.30 -10.47 0.31
C LYS A 571 17.90 -9.10 -0.04
N MET A 572 17.54 -8.06 0.72
CA MET A 572 18.12 -6.72 0.55
C MET A 572 19.64 -6.69 0.80
N LEU A 573 20.12 -7.38 1.84
CA LEU A 573 21.56 -7.47 2.14
C LEU A 573 22.33 -8.19 1.04
N VAL A 574 21.77 -9.26 0.47
CA VAL A 574 22.36 -9.98 -0.66
C VAL A 574 22.36 -9.11 -1.91
N GLU A 575 21.24 -8.46 -2.25
CA GLU A 575 21.15 -7.63 -3.47
C GLU A 575 21.98 -6.35 -3.40
N SER A 576 22.21 -5.81 -2.20
CA SER A 576 23.13 -4.69 -1.97
C SER A 576 24.61 -5.09 -2.06
N GLY A 577 24.91 -6.40 -2.12
CA GLY A 577 26.27 -6.94 -2.18
C GLY A 577 27.04 -6.86 -0.87
N LEU A 578 26.37 -6.59 0.27
CA LEU A 578 26.99 -6.61 1.60
C LEU A 578 27.24 -8.04 2.08
N ILE A 579 26.39 -8.98 1.67
CA ILE A 579 26.53 -10.41 1.96
C ILE A 579 26.62 -11.16 0.63
N GLY A 580 27.72 -11.89 0.40
CA GLY A 580 27.93 -12.74 -0.79
C GLY A 580 28.93 -12.22 -1.83
N GLY A 581 29.62 -11.11 -1.58
CA GLY A 581 30.54 -10.44 -2.52
C GLY A 581 32.00 -10.90 -2.52
N ALA A 582 32.31 -12.20 -2.38
CA ALA A 582 33.69 -12.71 -2.48
C ALA A 582 33.99 -13.60 -3.70
N ARG A 583 33.03 -13.83 -4.62
CA ARG A 583 33.28 -14.59 -5.85
C ARG A 583 32.48 -14.07 -7.05
N LEU A 584 32.92 -12.96 -7.61
CA LEU A 584 32.72 -12.70 -9.03
C LEU A 584 34.11 -12.46 -9.63
N SER A 585 34.65 -13.56 -10.15
CA SER A 585 35.82 -13.60 -11.02
C SER A 585 35.71 -12.51 -12.10
N LYS A 586 36.80 -11.79 -12.31
CA LYS A 586 37.01 -10.91 -13.47
C LYS A 586 36.78 -11.72 -14.74
N THR A 587 35.61 -11.58 -15.37
CA THR A 587 35.47 -11.97 -16.77
C THR A 587 36.19 -10.91 -17.59
N LYS A 588 37.39 -11.27 -18.07
CA LYS A 588 38.17 -10.49 -19.03
C LYS A 588 37.29 -10.19 -20.24
N THR A 589 37.15 -8.91 -20.57
CA THR A 589 36.83 -8.43 -21.91
C THR A 589 37.93 -8.91 -22.86
N GLN A 590 37.55 -9.73 -23.84
CA GLN A 590 38.17 -9.78 -25.16
C GLN A 590 37.08 -9.52 -26.17
#